data_AF-A0A409VWX6-F1
#
_entry.id   AF-A0A409VWX6-F1
#
_cell.length_a   1.000
_cell.length_b   1.000
_cell.length_c   1.000
_cell.angle_alpha   90.00
_cell.angle_beta   90.00
_cell.angle_gamma   90.00
#
_symmetry.space_group_name_H-M   'P 1'
#
loop_
_entity.id
_entity.type
_entity.pdbx_description
1 polymer ?
#
loop_
_entity_poly.entity_id
_entity_poly.type
_entity_poly.pdbx_seq_one_letter_code
_entity_poly.pdbx_strand_id
1 'polypeptide(L)'
;MASQSLASILEDMEIDDIVGPPVYSLDSDVLAAVFTFNADIFADDEDALKITRLSSQVCRYWRRITLNSPCLWGMLLDFDKTPHYSNLWREEILRRSGDSLLTIKGLRSFFWHPNGVPLQFLFTLLTDHWIRIEKIALRTSLNVDAATWKNIFRPAPHLRSFYLGFEGIRGDGYDELFAQPLFDTNAPLLHHFDLQGINFNTAAVRPWISQVRSLHLGWPLSPSALFRILQMTTRLELLHYFDGNRQNTNQVMPMPQIALMSLKRIELIVDLINCLTFLTYVTVPRNCSLEFCSTTLDVDDLAPNAPGFKPLVARLAQHAHQLFSCHPPFAIKVEFLADATFQDSWNDARSLNRKFRFRIPMFSNKVDNISFILDKFSFSSPCFDSVRNLYFIAPIAAEVNLEILHFFALFPAVELLYTDGTTLEVIMSNGGQEEPLHIFPSLKILKIDTKNLYRKPEEELPSVVEYMRFRKRNGYPDIMLDLVL
;
A
#
# COMPACT_ATOMS: atom_id res chain seq x y z
N MET A 1 36.76 -42.14 36.63
CA MET A 1 37.48 -40.85 36.59
C MET A 1 37.01 -40.13 35.33
N ALA A 2 36.29 -39.01 35.32
CA ALA A 2 35.85 -38.09 36.37
C ALA A 2 34.43 -37.59 35.98
N SER A 3 33.46 -37.73 36.88
CA SER A 3 32.21 -36.98 36.87
C SER A 3 32.33 -35.87 37.90
N GLN A 4 32.88 -34.73 37.50
CA GLN A 4 32.79 -33.53 38.31
C GLN A 4 31.42 -32.91 38.06
N SER A 5 30.62 -32.90 39.12
CA SER A 5 29.30 -32.33 39.19
C SER A 5 29.37 -30.82 38.93
N LEU A 6 28.62 -30.36 37.93
CA LEU A 6 28.30 -28.94 37.67
C LEU A 6 27.71 -28.22 38.89
N ALA A 7 27.25 -28.96 39.92
CA ALA A 7 26.81 -28.39 41.19
C ALA A 7 27.98 -27.82 42.03
N SER A 8 29.20 -28.35 41.89
CA SER A 8 30.36 -27.90 42.70
C SER A 8 31.04 -26.61 42.18
N ILE A 9 30.72 -26.17 40.96
CA ILE A 9 31.24 -24.90 40.40
C ILE A 9 30.32 -23.72 40.79
N LEU A 10 29.13 -23.99 41.31
CA LEU A 10 28.16 -22.95 41.70
C LEU A 10 28.17 -22.61 43.19
N GLU A 11 28.92 -23.34 44.04
CA GLU A 11 28.94 -23.12 45.49
C GLU A 11 30.05 -22.16 45.98
N ASP A 12 31.06 -21.85 45.17
CA ASP A 12 32.21 -21.02 45.57
C ASP A 12 32.25 -19.61 44.93
N MET A 13 31.16 -19.18 44.29
CA MET A 13 31.00 -17.76 43.93
C MET A 13 30.16 -17.08 45.02
N GLU A 14 30.83 -16.34 45.90
CA GLU A 14 30.21 -15.22 46.63
C GLU A 14 29.63 -14.25 45.59
N ILE A 15 28.38 -14.50 45.23
CA ILE A 15 27.57 -13.67 44.36
C ILE A 15 27.08 -12.50 45.21
N ASP A 16 27.90 -11.46 45.28
CA ASP A 16 27.42 -10.12 45.52
C ASP A 16 26.45 -9.77 44.36
N ASP A 17 25.18 -9.55 44.70
CA ASP A 17 24.14 -8.96 43.87
C ASP A 17 24.17 -9.34 42.37
N ILE A 18 23.83 -10.59 42.01
CA ILE A 18 23.27 -10.83 40.66
C ILE A 18 21.93 -10.10 40.62
N VAL A 19 22.00 -8.86 40.15
CA VAL A 19 20.86 -8.15 39.56
C VAL A 19 20.32 -9.12 38.50
N GLY A 20 19.20 -9.78 38.81
CA GLY A 20 18.56 -10.72 37.90
C GLY A 20 18.40 -10.08 36.52
N PRO A 21 18.35 -10.88 35.43
CA PRO A 21 18.36 -10.31 34.09
C PRO A 21 17.30 -9.20 33.97
N PRO A 22 17.62 -8.06 33.33
CA PRO A 22 16.85 -6.80 33.46
C PRO A 22 15.35 -6.90 33.17
N VAL A 23 14.95 -7.96 32.46
CA VAL A 23 13.55 -8.27 32.14
C VAL A 23 12.68 -8.50 33.39
N TYR A 24 13.26 -8.98 34.50
CA TYR A 24 12.50 -9.16 35.75
C TYR A 24 12.29 -7.86 36.52
N SER A 25 13.04 -6.80 36.19
CA SER A 25 12.82 -5.46 36.72
C SER A 25 11.85 -4.61 35.89
N LEU A 26 11.31 -5.15 34.79
CA LEU A 26 10.31 -4.43 34.00
C LEU A 26 8.99 -4.36 34.77
N ASP A 27 8.41 -3.17 34.78
CA ASP A 27 7.08 -2.92 35.33
C ASP A 27 6.02 -3.77 34.60
N SER A 28 4.98 -4.18 35.33
CA SER A 28 3.87 -4.96 34.77
C SER A 28 3.19 -4.26 33.59
N ASP A 29 3.11 -2.93 33.59
CA ASP A 29 2.50 -2.15 32.53
C ASP A 29 3.34 -2.19 31.26
N VAL A 30 4.67 -2.15 31.41
CA VAL A 30 5.60 -2.29 30.27
C VAL A 30 5.49 -3.69 29.66
N LEU A 31 5.47 -4.74 30.50
CA LEU A 31 5.28 -6.10 30.01
C LEU A 31 3.91 -6.31 29.36
N ALA A 32 2.85 -5.75 29.94
CA ALA A 32 1.51 -5.81 29.37
C ALA A 32 1.45 -5.09 28.01
N ALA A 33 2.13 -3.96 27.85
CA ALA A 33 2.25 -3.26 26.58
C ALA A 33 2.98 -4.14 25.54
N VAL A 34 4.11 -4.75 25.91
CA VAL A 34 4.84 -5.69 25.03
C VAL A 34 3.97 -6.86 24.61
N PHE A 35 3.24 -7.48 25.53
CA PHE A 35 2.31 -8.57 25.18
C PHE A 35 1.18 -8.10 24.27
N THR A 36 0.68 -6.89 24.48
CA THR A 36 -0.36 -6.29 23.62
C THR A 36 0.15 -6.10 22.19
N PHE A 37 1.40 -5.64 22.00
CA PHE A 37 2.03 -5.58 20.68
C PHE A 37 2.14 -6.96 20.03
N ASN A 38 2.56 -7.97 20.79
CA ASN A 38 2.67 -9.35 20.31
C ASN A 38 1.32 -10.03 20.04
N ALA A 39 0.22 -9.46 20.56
CA ALA A 39 -1.14 -9.94 20.37
C ALA A 39 -1.86 -9.26 19.19
N ASP A 40 -1.18 -8.37 18.44
CA ASP A 40 -1.77 -7.75 17.26
C ASP A 40 -1.89 -8.76 16.12
N ILE A 41 -3.10 -9.30 15.94
CA ILE A 41 -3.40 -10.23 14.85
C ILE A 41 -3.29 -9.59 13.46
N PHE A 42 -3.16 -8.27 13.35
CA PHE A 42 -2.93 -7.58 12.08
C PHE A 42 -1.45 -7.36 11.76
N ALA A 43 -0.53 -7.64 12.69
CA ALA A 43 0.90 -7.67 12.40
C ALA A 43 1.26 -8.84 11.46
N ASP A 44 2.34 -8.67 10.69
CA ASP A 44 2.72 -9.59 9.63
C ASP A 44 3.18 -10.98 10.15
N ASP A 45 2.80 -12.01 9.38
CA ASP A 45 3.19 -13.45 9.38
C ASP A 45 3.20 -14.28 10.67
N GLU A 46 3.21 -13.67 11.85
CA GLU A 46 3.28 -14.38 13.12
C GLU A 46 1.91 -14.85 13.65
N ASP A 47 1.93 -15.92 14.44
CA ASP A 47 0.73 -16.44 15.10
C ASP A 47 0.63 -15.82 16.50
N ALA A 48 -0.11 -14.71 16.60
CA ALA A 48 -0.28 -13.94 17.84
C ALA A 48 -0.79 -14.79 19.01
N LEU A 49 -1.67 -15.78 18.76
CA LEU A 49 -2.14 -16.69 19.80
C LEU A 49 -1.02 -17.60 20.29
N LYS A 50 -0.25 -18.18 19.35
CA LYS A 50 0.93 -19.00 19.68
C LYS A 50 1.94 -18.19 20.48
N ILE A 51 2.25 -16.95 20.07
CA ILE A 51 3.21 -16.08 20.77
C ILE A 51 2.70 -15.72 22.16
N THR A 52 1.43 -15.35 22.28
CA THR A 52 0.81 -15.06 23.59
C THR A 52 0.88 -16.29 24.51
N ARG A 53 0.59 -17.48 23.97
CA ARG A 53 0.69 -18.74 24.71
C ARG A 53 2.13 -19.02 25.16
N LEU A 54 3.11 -18.87 24.27
CA LEU A 54 4.53 -19.06 24.59
C LEU A 54 5.01 -18.05 25.64
N SER A 55 4.58 -16.78 25.53
CA SER A 55 4.86 -15.74 26.53
C SER A 55 4.34 -16.13 27.92
N SER A 56 3.16 -16.77 28.00
CA SER A 56 2.61 -17.28 29.26
C SER A 56 3.38 -18.47 29.87
N GLN A 57 4.38 -19.01 29.19
CA GLN A 57 5.19 -20.15 29.63
C GLN A 57 6.61 -19.75 30.04
N VAL A 58 7.03 -18.50 29.83
CA VAL A 58 8.39 -18.04 30.16
C VAL A 58 8.65 -18.09 31.67
N CYS A 59 7.77 -17.52 32.48
CA CYS A 59 7.85 -17.58 33.94
C CYS A 59 6.47 -17.37 34.59
N ARG A 60 6.37 -17.60 35.91
CA ARG A 60 5.12 -17.41 36.67
C ARG A 60 4.59 -15.98 36.61
N TYR A 61 5.49 -14.99 36.60
CA TYR A 61 5.11 -13.58 36.56
C TYR A 61 4.47 -13.20 35.22
N TRP A 62 5.10 -13.57 34.10
CA TRP A 62 4.55 -13.38 32.76
C TRP A 62 3.23 -14.13 32.58
N ARG A 63 3.18 -15.39 33.02
CA ARG A 63 1.95 -16.18 33.02
C ARG A 63 0.81 -15.46 33.73
N ARG A 64 1.07 -14.89 34.91
CA ARG A 64 0.07 -14.17 35.70
C ARG A 64 -0.44 -12.94 34.94
N ILE A 65 0.45 -12.14 34.35
CA ILE A 65 0.07 -10.97 33.55
C ILE A 65 -0.77 -11.41 32.35
N THR A 66 -0.23 -12.28 31.49
CA THR A 66 -0.91 -12.78 30.28
C THR A 66 -2.27 -13.40 30.56
N LEU A 67 -2.39 -14.28 31.58
CA LEU A 67 -3.66 -14.95 31.86
C LEU A 67 -4.69 -14.05 32.56
N ASN A 68 -4.25 -12.98 33.24
CA ASN A 68 -5.13 -12.04 33.95
C ASN A 68 -5.42 -10.75 33.17
N SER A 69 -5.06 -10.69 31.88
CA SER A 69 -5.34 -9.55 31.01
C SER A 69 -6.42 -9.89 29.98
N PRO A 70 -7.72 -9.71 30.29
CA PRO A 70 -8.80 -10.04 29.36
C PRO A 70 -8.68 -9.33 28.00
N CYS A 71 -8.24 -8.07 27.98
CA CYS A 71 -7.98 -7.30 26.76
C CYS A 71 -7.02 -8.00 25.80
N LEU A 72 -6.00 -8.68 26.32
CA LEU A 72 -5.05 -9.44 25.52
C LEU A 72 -5.75 -10.59 24.79
N TRP A 73 -6.63 -11.32 25.48
CA TRP A 73 -7.38 -12.43 24.89
C TRP A 73 -8.46 -11.96 23.92
N GLY A 74 -9.09 -10.80 24.16
CA GLY A 74 -10.03 -10.18 23.23
C GLY A 74 -9.42 -9.83 21.88
N MET A 75 -8.09 -9.68 21.81
CA MET A 75 -7.38 -9.38 20.57
C MET A 75 -7.03 -10.59 19.70
N LEU A 76 -7.24 -11.82 20.18
CA LEU A 76 -6.66 -13.04 19.59
C LEU A 76 -7.65 -13.86 18.73
N LEU A 77 -8.76 -13.29 18.28
CA LEU A 77 -9.73 -13.98 17.44
C LEU A 77 -9.33 -13.92 15.96
N ASP A 78 -8.28 -14.67 15.60
CA ASP A 78 -7.76 -14.77 14.22
C ASP A 78 -8.24 -16.03 13.50
N PHE A 79 -9.31 -15.89 12.73
CA PHE A 79 -9.90 -16.96 11.93
C PHE A 79 -8.99 -17.47 10.81
N ASP A 80 -7.99 -16.70 10.36
CA ASP A 80 -7.06 -17.12 9.31
C ASP A 80 -6.08 -18.20 9.78
N LYS A 81 -5.80 -18.23 11.08
CA LYS A 81 -4.98 -19.26 11.74
C LYS A 81 -5.84 -20.36 12.38
N THR A 82 -7.15 -20.12 12.54
CA THR A 82 -8.05 -21.05 13.25
C THR A 82 -8.42 -22.37 12.57
N PRO A 83 -8.17 -22.68 11.28
CA PRO A 83 -8.34 -24.05 10.81
C PRO A 83 -7.53 -25.07 11.65
N HIS A 84 -6.47 -24.61 12.31
CA HIS A 84 -5.64 -25.40 13.21
C HIS A 84 -6.14 -25.44 14.67
N TYR A 85 -7.14 -24.63 15.03
CA TYR A 85 -7.66 -24.51 16.39
C TYR A 85 -9.05 -25.14 16.51
N SER A 86 -9.22 -25.98 17.55
CA SER A 86 -10.52 -26.54 17.91
C SER A 86 -11.48 -25.46 18.42
N ASN A 87 -12.79 -25.73 18.40
CA ASN A 87 -13.79 -24.82 18.98
C ASN A 87 -13.52 -24.52 20.45
N LEU A 88 -13.00 -25.50 21.19
CA LEU A 88 -12.61 -25.33 22.59
C LEU A 88 -11.60 -24.19 22.77
N TRP A 89 -10.69 -23.98 21.83
CA TRP A 89 -9.76 -22.85 21.88
C TRP A 89 -10.45 -21.52 21.61
N ARG A 90 -11.38 -21.47 20.65
CA ARG A 90 -12.15 -20.25 20.37
C ARG A 90 -13.03 -19.85 21.57
N GLU A 91 -13.70 -20.83 22.16
CA GLU A 91 -14.49 -20.66 23.39
C GLU A 91 -13.61 -20.24 24.56
N GLU A 92 -12.41 -20.82 24.71
CA GLU A 92 -11.47 -20.45 25.78
C GLU A 92 -10.95 -19.02 25.60
N ILE A 93 -10.64 -18.59 24.36
CA ILE A 93 -10.27 -17.21 24.07
C ILE A 93 -11.41 -16.27 24.44
N LEU A 94 -12.63 -16.57 23.99
CA LEU A 94 -13.82 -15.76 24.29
C LEU A 94 -14.09 -15.70 25.80
N ARG A 95 -13.99 -16.83 26.50
CA ARG A 95 -14.17 -16.91 27.96
C ARG A 95 -13.12 -16.07 28.69
N ARG A 96 -11.85 -16.11 28.26
CA ARG A 96 -10.77 -15.31 28.86
C ARG A 96 -10.84 -13.83 28.53
N SER A 97 -11.41 -13.48 27.37
CA SER A 97 -11.65 -12.08 27.00
C SER A 97 -12.64 -11.40 27.95
N GLY A 98 -13.47 -12.18 28.65
CA GLY A 98 -14.39 -11.67 29.67
C GLY A 98 -15.27 -10.58 29.07
N ASP A 99 -15.15 -9.36 29.60
CA ASP A 99 -15.87 -8.20 29.08
C ASP A 99 -15.09 -7.26 28.15
N SER A 100 -13.86 -7.63 27.78
CA SER A 100 -13.00 -6.79 26.95
C SER A 100 -13.55 -6.58 25.54
N LEU A 101 -13.04 -5.54 24.88
CA LEU A 101 -13.28 -5.33 23.46
C LEU A 101 -12.68 -6.48 22.64
N LEU A 102 -13.31 -6.76 21.49
CA LEU A 102 -12.93 -7.84 20.60
C LEU A 102 -12.32 -7.33 19.30
N THR A 103 -11.26 -8.02 18.86
CA THR A 103 -10.64 -7.85 17.55
C THR A 103 -10.73 -9.15 16.78
N ILE A 104 -11.35 -9.10 15.60
CA ILE A 104 -11.65 -10.26 14.76
C ILE A 104 -10.95 -10.11 13.41
N LYS A 105 -10.21 -11.13 12.97
CA LYS A 105 -9.59 -11.21 11.65
C LYS A 105 -10.00 -12.49 10.94
N GLY A 106 -10.23 -12.42 9.64
CA GLY A 106 -10.62 -13.54 8.80
C GLY A 106 -10.54 -13.17 7.33
N LEU A 107 -9.34 -12.88 6.82
CA LEU A 107 -9.07 -12.37 5.48
C LEU A 107 -8.76 -13.48 4.44
N ARG A 108 -8.46 -14.71 4.87
CA ARG A 108 -8.17 -15.85 4.00
C ARG A 108 -9.47 -16.58 3.68
N SER A 109 -10.12 -16.13 2.62
CA SER A 109 -11.43 -16.60 2.10
C SER A 109 -11.50 -18.09 1.74
N PHE A 110 -10.36 -18.73 1.45
CA PHE A 110 -10.29 -20.10 0.92
C PHE A 110 -10.75 -21.20 1.89
N PHE A 111 -10.95 -20.89 3.18
CA PHE A 111 -11.29 -21.90 4.20
C PHE A 111 -12.73 -21.84 4.71
N TRP A 112 -13.56 -20.92 4.18
CA TRP A 112 -14.93 -20.75 4.64
C TRP A 112 -15.87 -21.60 3.79
N HIS A 113 -15.89 -22.91 4.06
CA HIS A 113 -17.03 -23.70 3.61
C HIS A 113 -18.29 -23.12 4.27
N PRO A 114 -19.41 -22.90 3.55
CA PRO A 114 -20.62 -22.26 4.11
C PRO A 114 -21.18 -22.98 5.35
N ASN A 115 -20.94 -24.29 5.44
CA ASN A 115 -21.33 -25.12 6.59
C ASN A 115 -20.16 -25.46 7.51
N GLY A 116 -19.04 -24.74 7.40
CA GLY A 116 -17.86 -24.93 8.21
C GLY A 116 -18.09 -24.45 9.64
N VAL A 117 -17.66 -25.26 10.60
CA VAL A 117 -17.69 -24.95 12.04
C VAL A 117 -17.13 -23.54 12.39
N PRO A 118 -16.04 -23.04 11.76
CA PRO A 118 -15.54 -21.70 12.05
C PRO A 118 -16.52 -20.58 11.70
N LEU A 119 -17.30 -20.75 10.63
CA LEU A 119 -18.24 -19.74 10.15
C LEU A 119 -19.46 -19.64 11.08
N GLN A 120 -19.97 -20.78 11.56
CA GLN A 120 -21.05 -20.80 12.54
C GLN A 120 -20.63 -20.07 13.84
N PHE A 121 -19.42 -20.35 14.33
CA PHE A 121 -18.89 -19.67 15.51
C PHE A 121 -18.77 -18.16 15.30
N LEU A 122 -18.28 -17.72 14.13
CA LEU A 122 -18.21 -16.30 13.78
C LEU A 122 -19.60 -15.65 13.86
N PHE A 123 -20.63 -16.27 13.30
CA PHE A 123 -21.97 -15.66 13.31
C PHE A 123 -22.63 -15.67 14.68
N THR A 124 -22.37 -16.67 15.51
CA THR A 124 -22.74 -16.64 16.93
C THR A 124 -22.03 -15.47 17.64
N LEU A 125 -20.73 -15.31 17.42
CA LEU A 125 -19.95 -14.20 17.97
C LEU A 125 -20.50 -12.82 17.54
N LEU A 126 -20.83 -12.65 16.25
CA LEU A 126 -21.45 -11.42 15.75
C LEU A 126 -22.85 -11.20 16.33
N THR A 127 -23.59 -12.26 16.66
CA THR A 127 -24.93 -12.14 17.25
C THR A 127 -24.85 -11.70 18.71
N ASP A 128 -23.99 -12.36 19.47
CA ASP A 128 -23.97 -12.26 20.93
C ASP A 128 -23.08 -11.11 21.43
N HIS A 129 -22.04 -10.75 20.66
CA HIS A 129 -20.99 -9.84 21.11
C HIS A 129 -20.78 -8.61 20.22
N TRP A 130 -21.70 -8.30 19.29
CA TRP A 130 -21.56 -7.17 18.35
C TRP A 130 -21.13 -5.86 19.02
N ILE A 131 -21.77 -5.51 20.13
CA ILE A 131 -21.58 -4.22 20.80
C ILE A 131 -20.16 -3.98 21.31
N ARG A 132 -19.37 -5.04 21.56
CA ARG A 132 -18.00 -4.95 22.06
C ARG A 132 -16.94 -5.17 21.00
N ILE A 133 -17.31 -5.36 19.75
CA ILE A 133 -16.35 -5.49 18.66
C ILE A 133 -15.74 -4.10 18.39
N GLU A 134 -14.43 -4.01 18.57
CA GLU A 134 -13.66 -2.80 18.28
C GLU A 134 -13.05 -2.85 16.88
N LYS A 135 -12.57 -4.02 16.45
CA LYS A 135 -12.00 -4.22 15.12
C LYS A 135 -12.54 -5.49 14.50
N ILE A 136 -12.95 -5.40 13.24
CA ILE A 136 -13.37 -6.57 12.47
C ILE A 136 -12.83 -6.45 11.05
N ALA A 137 -12.21 -7.52 10.57
CA ALA A 137 -11.71 -7.62 9.22
C ALA A 137 -12.02 -8.99 8.64
N LEU A 138 -13.04 -9.05 7.78
CA LEU A 138 -13.52 -10.28 7.19
C LEU A 138 -13.45 -10.21 5.67
N ARG A 139 -13.04 -11.31 5.05
CA ARG A 139 -13.20 -11.55 3.62
C ARG A 139 -13.95 -12.86 3.41
N THR A 140 -15.10 -12.79 2.75
CA THR A 140 -16.00 -13.93 2.55
C THR A 140 -16.35 -14.12 1.08
N SER A 141 -16.82 -15.32 0.72
CA SER A 141 -17.50 -15.54 -0.55
C SER A 141 -18.95 -15.07 -0.48
N LEU A 142 -19.55 -14.82 -1.66
CA LEU A 142 -20.95 -14.44 -1.83
C LEU A 142 -21.97 -15.59 -1.59
N ASN A 143 -21.52 -16.76 -1.15
CA ASN A 143 -22.40 -17.92 -0.90
C ASN A 143 -23.02 -17.93 0.51
N VAL A 144 -22.72 -16.92 1.34
CA VAL A 144 -23.28 -16.79 2.69
C VAL A 144 -24.66 -16.17 2.61
N ASP A 145 -25.67 -16.74 3.28
CA ASP A 145 -27.00 -16.12 3.32
C ASP A 145 -26.92 -14.68 3.84
N ALA A 146 -27.51 -13.75 3.08
CA ALA A 146 -27.63 -12.34 3.41
C ALA A 146 -28.18 -12.12 4.83
N ALA A 147 -29.14 -12.94 5.26
CA ALA A 147 -29.73 -12.83 6.61
C ALA A 147 -28.70 -13.02 7.74
N THR A 148 -27.59 -13.69 7.48
CA THR A 148 -26.52 -13.92 8.46
C THR A 148 -25.74 -12.66 8.80
N TRP A 149 -25.73 -11.69 7.87
CA TRP A 149 -25.09 -10.39 8.07
C TRP A 149 -25.95 -9.39 8.84
N LYS A 150 -27.19 -9.75 9.23
CA LYS A 150 -28.12 -8.82 9.90
C LYS A 150 -27.55 -8.09 11.12
N ASN A 151 -26.56 -8.69 11.80
CA ASN A 151 -25.94 -8.10 12.98
C ASN A 151 -25.11 -6.86 12.68
N ILE A 152 -24.56 -6.69 11.47
CA ILE A 152 -23.76 -5.50 11.11
C ILE A 152 -24.61 -4.22 11.00
N PHE A 153 -25.93 -4.37 10.91
CA PHE A 153 -26.88 -3.26 10.90
C PHE A 153 -27.31 -2.83 12.31
N ARG A 154 -26.79 -3.45 13.38
CA ARG A 154 -27.03 -3.04 14.78
C ARG A 154 -26.04 -1.95 15.22
N PRO A 155 -26.36 -1.13 16.24
CA PRO A 155 -25.43 -0.17 16.82
C PRO A 155 -24.06 -0.78 17.18
N ALA A 156 -22.99 -0.09 16.81
CA ALA A 156 -21.61 -0.52 17.01
C ALA A 156 -20.82 0.54 17.80
N PRO A 157 -21.14 0.76 19.10
CA PRO A 157 -20.64 1.90 19.88
C PRO A 157 -19.12 1.91 20.08
N HIS A 158 -18.47 0.74 20.03
CA HIS A 158 -17.03 0.59 20.25
C HIS A 158 -16.22 0.34 18.96
N LEU A 159 -16.87 0.26 17.81
CA LEU A 159 -16.23 -0.10 16.55
C LEU A 159 -15.32 1.03 16.05
N ARG A 160 -14.04 0.72 15.88
CA ARG A 160 -12.98 1.62 15.40
C ARG A 160 -12.46 1.27 14.01
N SER A 161 -12.46 0.00 13.66
CA SER A 161 -12.04 -0.49 12.34
C SER A 161 -13.01 -1.53 11.82
N PHE A 162 -13.53 -1.29 10.62
CA PHE A 162 -14.43 -2.20 9.92
C PHE A 162 -13.87 -2.48 8.54
N TYR A 163 -13.54 -3.74 8.27
CA TYR A 163 -13.18 -4.26 6.96
C TYR A 163 -14.10 -5.42 6.61
N LEU A 164 -14.77 -5.31 5.48
CA LEU A 164 -15.61 -6.37 4.94
C LEU A 164 -15.45 -6.45 3.42
N GLY A 165 -14.85 -7.53 2.93
CA GLY A 165 -14.66 -7.79 1.50
C GLY A 165 -15.42 -9.02 1.04
N PHE A 166 -16.00 -8.96 -0.16
CA PHE A 166 -16.68 -10.07 -0.80
C PHE A 166 -15.91 -10.51 -2.06
N GLU A 167 -15.62 -11.81 -2.16
CA GLU A 167 -15.00 -12.41 -3.34
C GLU A 167 -16.06 -13.08 -4.23
N GLY A 168 -15.89 -12.94 -5.56
CA GLY A 168 -16.68 -13.64 -6.58
C GLY A 168 -17.65 -12.77 -7.38
N ILE A 169 -18.33 -13.39 -8.34
CA ILE A 169 -19.39 -12.76 -9.15
C ILE A 169 -20.66 -12.67 -8.30
N ARG A 170 -21.24 -11.48 -8.24
CA ARG A 170 -22.47 -11.17 -7.47
C ARG A 170 -23.58 -12.17 -7.73
N GLY A 171 -24.11 -12.76 -6.66
CA GLY A 171 -25.45 -13.34 -6.66
C GLY A 171 -26.50 -12.26 -6.40
N ASP A 172 -27.69 -12.43 -6.96
CA ASP A 172 -28.83 -11.54 -6.74
C ASP A 172 -29.21 -11.52 -5.25
N GLY A 173 -29.46 -10.33 -4.66
CA GLY A 173 -30.03 -10.15 -3.31
C GLY A 173 -29.19 -9.37 -2.29
N TYR A 174 -27.87 -9.25 -2.46
CA TYR A 174 -27.03 -8.48 -1.51
C TYR A 174 -27.30 -6.97 -1.53
N ASP A 175 -27.65 -6.43 -2.69
CA ASP A 175 -27.91 -5.00 -2.83
C ASP A 175 -29.13 -4.54 -2.01
N GLU A 176 -30.13 -5.41 -1.81
CA GLU A 176 -31.30 -5.11 -0.96
C GLU A 176 -30.94 -5.09 0.52
N LEU A 177 -30.14 -6.05 0.99
CA LEU A 177 -29.74 -6.12 2.39
C LEU A 177 -28.95 -4.87 2.80
N PHE A 178 -27.96 -4.48 1.99
CA PHE A 178 -27.09 -3.35 2.27
C PHE A 178 -27.70 -1.98 1.91
N ALA A 179 -28.95 -1.96 1.42
CA ALA A 179 -29.76 -0.74 1.40
C ALA A 179 -30.14 -0.27 2.82
N GLN A 180 -30.03 -1.15 3.82
CA GLN A 180 -30.22 -0.79 5.23
C GLN A 180 -29.04 0.04 5.78
N PRO A 181 -29.28 0.96 6.73
CA PRO A 181 -28.22 1.70 7.41
C PRO A 181 -27.22 0.78 8.12
N LEU A 182 -25.94 0.83 7.73
CA LEU A 182 -24.88 0.18 8.48
C LEU A 182 -24.80 0.75 9.90
N PHE A 183 -24.59 -0.15 10.85
CA PHE A 183 -24.41 0.14 12.28
C PHE A 183 -25.60 0.84 12.95
N ASP A 184 -26.80 0.77 12.38
CA ASP A 184 -27.95 1.58 12.80
C ASP A 184 -27.59 3.06 12.95
N THR A 185 -26.70 3.54 12.07
CA THR A 185 -26.11 4.88 12.11
C THR A 185 -25.30 5.24 13.37
N ASN A 186 -25.05 4.30 14.28
CA ASN A 186 -24.34 4.52 15.54
C ASN A 186 -23.00 3.77 15.57
N ALA A 187 -21.94 4.43 15.08
CA ALA A 187 -20.56 3.96 15.17
C ALA A 187 -19.59 5.12 15.47
N PRO A 188 -19.70 5.80 16.64
CA PRO A 188 -19.05 7.07 16.96
C PRO A 188 -17.53 7.00 17.14
N LEU A 189 -16.94 5.80 17.14
CA LEU A 189 -15.49 5.63 17.25
C LEU A 189 -14.85 5.15 15.94
N LEU A 190 -15.63 5.05 14.86
CA LEU A 190 -15.17 4.44 13.61
C LEU A 190 -14.16 5.34 12.88
N HIS A 191 -12.93 4.86 12.76
CA HIS A 191 -11.83 5.59 12.12
C HIS A 191 -11.38 4.94 10.80
N HIS A 192 -11.54 3.62 10.66
CA HIS A 192 -11.17 2.89 9.45
C HIS A 192 -12.40 2.19 8.91
N PHE A 193 -12.77 2.49 7.67
CA PHE A 193 -13.89 1.87 6.99
C PHE A 193 -13.43 1.34 5.63
N ASP A 194 -13.52 0.02 5.47
CA ASP A 194 -13.23 -0.71 4.25
C ASP A 194 -14.40 -1.61 3.89
N LEU A 195 -15.02 -1.34 2.74
CA LEU A 195 -16.12 -2.14 2.23
C LEU A 195 -15.90 -2.38 0.74
N GLN A 196 -15.69 -3.65 0.37
CA GLN A 196 -15.36 -4.06 -0.99
C GLN A 196 -16.36 -5.10 -1.51
N GLY A 197 -16.74 -4.97 -2.78
CA GLY A 197 -17.61 -5.92 -3.46
C GLY A 197 -19.11 -5.71 -3.24
N ILE A 198 -19.51 -4.74 -2.40
CA ILE A 198 -20.92 -4.50 -2.04
C ILE A 198 -21.31 -3.02 -2.13
N ASN A 199 -22.52 -2.75 -2.64
CA ASN A 199 -23.15 -1.43 -2.59
C ASN A 199 -23.76 -1.23 -1.20
N PHE A 200 -23.74 0.00 -0.69
CA PHE A 200 -24.38 0.32 0.57
C PHE A 200 -25.11 1.66 0.49
N ASN A 201 -26.04 1.86 1.42
CA ASN A 201 -26.80 3.11 1.49
C ASN A 201 -25.94 4.31 1.91
N THR A 202 -25.41 5.02 0.91
CA THR A 202 -24.59 6.22 1.10
C THR A 202 -25.33 7.41 1.71
N ALA A 203 -26.67 7.41 1.76
CA ALA A 203 -27.43 8.45 2.45
C ALA A 203 -27.41 8.25 3.98
N ALA A 204 -27.30 7.01 4.44
CA ALA A 204 -27.40 6.66 5.85
C ALA A 204 -26.07 6.78 6.64
N VAL A 205 -24.92 6.96 5.96
CA VAL A 205 -23.60 6.96 6.63
C VAL A 205 -23.26 8.28 7.36
N ARG A 206 -24.05 9.34 7.14
CA ARG A 206 -23.76 10.70 7.62
C ARG A 206 -23.36 10.81 9.10
N PRO A 207 -23.97 10.08 10.05
CA PRO A 207 -23.68 10.29 11.47
C PRO A 207 -22.27 9.90 11.92
N TRP A 208 -21.68 8.86 11.31
CA TRP A 208 -20.37 8.35 11.72
C TRP A 208 -19.25 8.60 10.70
N ILE A 209 -19.58 8.83 9.42
CA ILE A 209 -18.58 8.94 8.35
C ILE A 209 -17.64 10.14 8.53
N SER A 210 -18.08 11.19 9.23
CA SER A 210 -17.29 12.43 9.41
C SER A 210 -16.02 12.26 10.27
N GLN A 211 -15.93 11.19 11.06
CA GLN A 211 -14.76 10.90 11.89
C GLN A 211 -13.82 9.84 11.29
N VAL A 212 -14.19 9.30 10.13
CA VAL A 212 -13.39 8.33 9.40
C VAL A 212 -12.13 9.01 8.87
N ARG A 213 -11.00 8.36 9.13
CA ARG A 213 -9.65 8.81 8.73
C ARG A 213 -9.08 7.94 7.63
N SER A 214 -9.46 6.68 7.55
CA SER A 214 -9.06 5.75 6.49
C SER A 214 -10.28 5.20 5.81
N LEU A 215 -10.41 5.47 4.52
CA LEU A 215 -11.56 5.07 3.71
C LEU A 215 -11.10 4.23 2.54
N HIS A 216 -11.55 3.00 2.50
CA HIS A 216 -11.26 2.03 1.45
C HIS A 216 -12.59 1.63 0.81
N LEU A 217 -12.76 2.00 -0.45
CA LEU A 217 -14.00 1.77 -1.18
C LEU A 217 -13.69 1.07 -2.47
N GLY A 218 -14.52 0.09 -2.82
CA GLY A 218 -14.35 -0.67 -4.04
C GLY A 218 -15.60 -0.66 -4.91
N TRP A 219 -15.46 -1.27 -6.08
CA TRP A 219 -16.58 -1.75 -6.87
C TRP A 219 -17.59 -2.48 -5.98
N PRO A 220 -18.90 -2.25 -6.17
CA PRO A 220 -19.58 -1.54 -7.27
C PRO A 220 -19.81 -0.02 -7.06
N LEU A 221 -19.16 0.62 -6.09
CA LEU A 221 -19.50 2.00 -5.72
C LEU A 221 -19.30 2.97 -6.90
N SER A 222 -20.38 3.65 -7.30
CA SER A 222 -20.31 4.64 -8.38
C SER A 222 -19.44 5.85 -8.00
N PRO A 223 -18.82 6.53 -8.97
CA PRO A 223 -18.09 7.77 -8.71
C PRO A 223 -18.96 8.81 -7.99
N SER A 224 -20.22 9.00 -8.42
CA SER A 224 -21.15 9.94 -7.75
C SER A 224 -21.38 9.62 -6.27
N ALA A 225 -21.45 8.35 -5.91
CA ALA A 225 -21.60 7.90 -4.53
C ALA A 225 -20.30 8.13 -3.73
N LEU A 226 -19.13 7.88 -4.34
CA LEU A 226 -17.82 8.22 -3.76
C LEU A 226 -17.74 9.72 -3.44
N PHE A 227 -18.03 10.59 -4.40
CA PHE A 227 -17.96 12.04 -4.20
C PHE A 227 -18.88 12.50 -3.07
N ARG A 228 -20.11 11.97 -2.97
CA ARG A 228 -21.00 12.25 -1.83
C ARG A 228 -20.39 11.84 -0.49
N ILE A 229 -19.74 10.68 -0.41
CA ILE A 229 -19.05 10.24 0.81
C ILE A 229 -17.90 11.19 1.15
N LEU A 230 -17.08 11.55 0.16
CA LEU A 230 -15.93 12.44 0.34
C LEU A 230 -16.34 13.83 0.87
N GLN A 231 -17.49 14.36 0.45
CA GLN A 231 -18.04 15.60 0.98
C GLN A 231 -18.36 15.52 2.49
N MET A 232 -18.61 14.32 3.01
CA MET A 232 -18.92 14.10 4.43
C MET A 232 -17.68 13.74 5.26
N THR A 233 -16.59 13.30 4.65
CA THR A 233 -15.35 12.84 5.31
C THR A 233 -14.28 13.93 5.39
N THR A 234 -14.53 15.01 6.13
CA THR A 234 -13.60 16.16 6.20
C THR A 234 -12.28 15.86 6.95
N ARG A 235 -12.26 14.78 7.76
CA ARG A 235 -11.09 14.31 8.52
C ARG A 235 -10.32 13.18 7.84
N LEU A 236 -10.59 12.94 6.55
CA LEU A 236 -9.97 11.83 5.83
C LEU A 236 -8.46 12.05 5.70
N GLU A 237 -7.68 11.05 6.10
CA GLU A 237 -6.22 11.02 6.05
C GLU A 237 -5.70 10.05 4.98
N LEU A 238 -6.41 8.95 4.75
CA LEU A 238 -6.09 7.95 3.74
C LEU A 238 -7.34 7.61 2.92
N LEU A 239 -7.23 7.72 1.60
CA LEU A 239 -8.24 7.25 0.66
C LEU A 239 -7.65 6.13 -0.20
N HIS A 240 -8.30 4.98 -0.23
CA HIS A 240 -8.08 3.92 -1.21
C HIS A 240 -9.37 3.68 -1.98
N TYR A 241 -9.33 3.81 -3.31
CA TYR A 241 -10.49 3.60 -4.17
C TYR A 241 -10.14 2.68 -5.33
N PHE A 242 -10.90 1.59 -5.45
CA PHE A 242 -10.77 0.59 -6.50
C PHE A 242 -12.04 0.55 -7.35
N ASP A 243 -11.96 0.95 -8.63
CA ASP A 243 -13.05 0.79 -9.59
C ASP A 243 -12.79 -0.42 -10.50
N GLY A 244 -13.58 -1.46 -10.28
CA GLY A 244 -13.62 -2.67 -11.10
C GLY A 244 -14.68 -2.65 -12.19
N ASN A 245 -15.50 -1.59 -12.29
CA ASN A 245 -16.55 -1.53 -13.29
C ASN A 245 -15.95 -1.16 -14.66
N ARG A 246 -16.19 -1.99 -15.67
CA ARG A 246 -15.84 -1.67 -17.07
C ARG A 246 -16.95 -0.93 -17.80
N GLN A 247 -18.12 -0.78 -17.19
CA GLN A 247 -19.23 -0.13 -17.86
C GLN A 247 -19.02 1.38 -17.85
N ASN A 248 -18.65 1.92 -19.01
CA ASN A 248 -18.52 3.34 -19.30
C ASN A 248 -19.83 4.07 -18.96
N THR A 249 -19.92 4.61 -17.75
CA THR A 249 -20.95 5.60 -17.44
C THR A 249 -20.48 6.92 -18.02
N ASN A 250 -20.67 7.12 -19.33
CA ASN A 250 -20.35 8.36 -20.06
C ASN A 250 -21.14 9.59 -19.59
N GLN A 251 -21.88 9.49 -18.48
CA GLN A 251 -22.60 10.61 -17.91
C GLN A 251 -21.68 11.41 -16.99
N VAL A 252 -21.07 12.44 -17.59
CA VAL A 252 -20.40 13.51 -16.85
C VAL A 252 -21.47 14.31 -16.10
N MET A 253 -21.74 13.94 -14.85
CA MET A 253 -22.52 14.81 -13.97
C MET A 253 -21.61 15.91 -13.41
N PRO A 254 -22.08 17.17 -13.35
CA PRO A 254 -21.33 18.24 -12.70
C PRO A 254 -21.13 17.88 -11.21
N MET A 255 -19.88 17.64 -10.81
CA MET A 255 -19.55 17.31 -9.43
C MET A 255 -19.16 18.57 -8.64
N PRO A 256 -19.51 18.66 -7.36
CA PRO A 256 -19.02 19.72 -6.49
C PRO A 256 -17.50 19.61 -6.32
N GLN A 257 -16.81 20.75 -6.19
CA GLN A 257 -15.42 20.77 -5.75
C GLN A 257 -15.34 20.33 -4.28
N ILE A 258 -14.47 19.37 -3.98
CA ILE A 258 -14.27 18.82 -2.63
C ILE A 258 -12.85 19.17 -2.18
N ALA A 259 -12.72 19.74 -0.98
CA ALA A 259 -11.43 19.98 -0.35
C ALA A 259 -11.17 18.96 0.76
N LEU A 260 -10.15 18.11 0.60
CA LEU A 260 -9.76 17.10 1.59
C LEU A 260 -8.46 17.49 2.29
N MET A 261 -8.51 18.54 3.11
CA MET A 261 -7.31 19.19 3.65
C MET A 261 -6.51 18.35 4.66
N SER A 262 -7.09 17.27 5.20
CA SER A 262 -6.42 16.34 6.12
C SER A 262 -5.76 15.17 5.40
N LEU A 263 -5.93 15.07 4.08
CA LEU A 263 -5.52 13.91 3.30
C LEU A 263 -4.01 13.82 3.17
N LYS A 264 -3.46 12.68 3.56
CA LYS A 264 -2.03 12.37 3.55
C LYS A 264 -1.67 11.38 2.44
N ARG A 265 -2.60 10.51 2.07
CA ARG A 265 -2.38 9.46 1.08
C ARG A 265 -3.63 9.17 0.26
N ILE A 266 -3.43 9.08 -1.05
CA ILE A 266 -4.41 8.63 -2.02
C ILE A 266 -3.86 7.40 -2.74
N GLU A 267 -4.70 6.38 -2.84
CA GLU A 267 -4.47 5.19 -3.66
C GLU A 267 -5.68 5.02 -4.59
N LEU A 268 -5.45 5.16 -5.88
CA LEU A 268 -6.48 5.03 -6.91
C LEU A 268 -6.13 3.86 -7.82
N ILE A 269 -7.03 2.90 -7.89
CA ILE A 269 -6.97 1.78 -8.84
C ILE A 269 -8.22 1.87 -9.70
N VAL A 270 -8.17 2.71 -10.73
CA VAL A 270 -9.33 3.14 -11.53
C VAL A 270 -8.93 3.36 -12.98
N ASP A 271 -9.89 3.54 -13.90
CA ASP A 271 -9.56 3.93 -15.27
C ASP A 271 -9.04 5.39 -15.35
N LEU A 272 -8.52 5.78 -16.52
CA LEU A 272 -7.96 7.11 -16.73
C LEU A 272 -8.98 8.24 -16.53
N ILE A 273 -10.24 8.05 -16.95
CA ILE A 273 -11.28 9.08 -16.93
C ILE A 273 -11.72 9.34 -15.48
N ASN A 274 -11.89 8.28 -14.70
CA ASN A 274 -12.22 8.33 -13.29
C ASN A 274 -11.08 8.95 -12.47
N CYS A 275 -9.82 8.63 -12.77
CA CYS A 275 -8.67 9.28 -12.14
C CYS A 275 -8.63 10.78 -12.47
N LEU A 276 -8.80 11.16 -13.73
CA LEU A 276 -8.82 12.56 -14.16
C LEU A 276 -9.97 13.33 -13.51
N THR A 277 -11.16 12.72 -13.45
CA THR A 277 -12.33 13.29 -12.78
C THR A 277 -12.03 13.51 -11.30
N PHE A 278 -11.49 12.50 -10.62
CA PHE A 278 -11.06 12.62 -9.23
C PHE A 278 -10.10 13.80 -9.01
N LEU A 279 -9.00 13.86 -9.77
CA LEU A 279 -7.99 14.92 -9.63
C LEU A 279 -8.49 16.32 -10.06
N THR A 280 -9.61 16.40 -10.80
CA THR A 280 -10.21 17.67 -11.23
C THR A 280 -11.15 18.25 -10.18
N TYR A 281 -11.85 17.39 -9.45
CA TYR A 281 -12.88 17.81 -8.49
C TYR A 281 -12.45 17.69 -7.03
N VAL A 282 -11.33 17.01 -6.75
CA VAL A 282 -10.79 16.88 -5.39
C VAL A 282 -9.52 17.72 -5.27
N THR A 283 -9.58 18.74 -4.42
CA THR A 283 -8.41 19.52 -4.00
C THR A 283 -7.73 18.82 -2.84
N VAL A 284 -6.44 18.54 -3.01
CA VAL A 284 -5.60 17.78 -2.06
C VAL A 284 -4.46 18.65 -1.52
N PRO A 285 -3.97 18.39 -0.30
CA PRO A 285 -2.78 19.06 0.23
C PRO A 285 -1.53 18.81 -0.63
N ARG A 286 -0.62 19.80 -0.68
CA ARG A 286 0.64 19.70 -1.45
C ARG A 286 1.54 18.54 -1.00
N ASN A 287 1.43 18.13 0.25
CA ASN A 287 2.19 17.02 0.84
C ASN A 287 1.44 15.68 0.79
N CYS A 288 0.33 15.59 0.06
CA CYS A 288 -0.42 14.36 -0.08
C CYS A 288 0.30 13.38 -1.02
N SER A 289 0.54 12.17 -0.53
CA SER A 289 1.01 11.05 -1.35
C SER A 289 -0.06 10.63 -2.35
N LEU A 290 0.35 10.20 -3.53
CA LEU A 290 -0.53 9.72 -4.59
C LEU A 290 0.06 8.45 -5.22
N GLU A 291 -0.68 7.36 -5.13
CA GLU A 291 -0.43 6.14 -5.88
C GLU A 291 -1.61 5.90 -6.83
N PHE A 292 -1.32 5.85 -8.12
CA PHE A 292 -2.30 5.59 -9.17
C PHE A 292 -1.91 4.35 -9.96
N CYS A 293 -2.84 3.42 -10.11
CA CYS A 293 -2.71 2.28 -11.01
C CYS A 293 -3.92 2.24 -11.93
N SER A 294 -3.70 2.37 -13.23
CA SER A 294 -4.81 2.32 -14.18
C SER A 294 -5.36 0.89 -14.30
N THR A 295 -6.68 0.75 -14.31
CA THR A 295 -7.40 -0.50 -14.64
C THR A 295 -7.80 -0.58 -16.12
N THR A 296 -7.49 0.46 -16.90
CA THR A 296 -7.84 0.54 -18.32
C THR A 296 -7.08 -0.54 -19.10
N LEU A 297 -7.84 -1.45 -19.71
CA LEU A 297 -7.30 -2.49 -20.60
C LEU A 297 -7.63 -2.21 -22.07
N ASP A 298 -8.42 -1.18 -22.35
CA ASP A 298 -8.78 -0.81 -23.71
C ASP A 298 -7.63 -0.04 -24.37
N VAL A 299 -7.21 -0.53 -25.54
CA VAL A 299 -6.12 0.06 -26.32
C VAL A 299 -6.51 1.44 -26.85
N ASP A 300 -7.79 1.66 -27.13
CA ASP A 300 -8.28 2.90 -27.72
C ASP A 300 -8.25 4.07 -26.72
N ASP A 301 -8.52 3.78 -25.45
CA ASP A 301 -8.44 4.75 -24.34
C ASP A 301 -6.99 5.18 -24.03
N LEU A 302 -6.01 4.45 -24.55
CA LEU A 302 -4.57 4.68 -24.35
C LEU A 302 -3.89 5.25 -25.59
N ALA A 303 -4.65 5.51 -26.66
CA ALA A 303 -4.14 6.21 -27.81
C ALA A 303 -3.61 7.62 -27.41
N PRO A 304 -2.58 8.16 -28.08
CA PRO A 304 -2.05 9.50 -27.78
C PRO A 304 -3.09 10.63 -27.86
N ASN A 305 -4.18 10.38 -28.60
CA ASN A 305 -5.30 11.30 -28.80
C ASN A 305 -6.54 10.91 -27.99
N ALA A 306 -6.44 9.92 -27.11
CA ALA A 306 -7.55 9.51 -26.27
C ALA A 306 -7.97 10.67 -25.36
N PRO A 307 -9.29 10.93 -25.24
CA PRO A 307 -9.83 12.04 -24.47
C PRO A 307 -9.68 11.76 -22.96
N GLY A 308 -8.47 11.98 -22.43
CA GLY A 308 -8.21 11.82 -21.00
C GLY A 308 -6.73 11.61 -20.67
N PHE A 309 -5.98 10.93 -21.53
CA PHE A 309 -4.57 10.59 -21.27
C PHE A 309 -3.70 11.84 -21.04
N LYS A 310 -3.65 12.77 -22.02
CA LYS A 310 -2.83 13.98 -21.91
C LYS A 310 -3.22 14.88 -20.72
N PRO A 311 -4.52 15.19 -20.50
CA PRO A 311 -4.95 15.93 -19.32
C PRO A 311 -4.59 15.23 -18.01
N LEU A 312 -4.74 13.91 -17.93
CA LEU A 312 -4.41 13.13 -16.74
C LEU A 312 -2.92 13.20 -16.43
N VAL A 313 -2.06 12.92 -17.41
CA VAL A 313 -0.60 13.00 -17.24
C VAL A 313 -0.17 14.41 -16.80
N ALA A 314 -0.77 15.46 -17.37
CA ALA A 314 -0.50 16.83 -16.93
C ALA A 314 -0.92 17.08 -15.47
N ARG A 315 -2.05 16.52 -15.02
CA ARG A 315 -2.50 16.60 -13.61
C ARG A 315 -1.61 15.79 -12.66
N LEU A 316 -1.20 14.58 -13.06
CA LEU A 316 -0.26 13.76 -12.31
C LEU A 316 1.09 14.46 -12.15
N ALA A 317 1.61 15.06 -13.23
CA ALA A 317 2.84 15.85 -13.20
C ALA A 317 2.70 17.09 -12.30
N GLN A 318 1.57 17.80 -12.36
CA GLN A 318 1.28 18.92 -11.47
C GLN A 318 1.31 18.47 -9.99
N HIS A 319 0.71 17.33 -9.67
CA HIS A 319 0.70 16.78 -8.31
C HIS A 319 2.11 16.38 -7.85
N ALA A 320 2.87 15.67 -8.70
CA ALA A 320 4.26 15.32 -8.42
C ALA A 320 5.12 16.55 -8.17
N HIS A 321 4.99 17.59 -9.00
CA HIS A 321 5.73 18.83 -8.84
C HIS A 321 5.45 19.50 -7.48
N GLN A 322 4.18 19.56 -7.07
CA GLN A 322 3.80 20.11 -5.76
C GLN A 322 4.40 19.29 -4.61
N LEU A 323 4.35 17.95 -4.71
CA LEU A 323 4.93 17.06 -3.70
C LEU A 323 6.45 17.21 -3.62
N PHE A 324 7.14 17.17 -4.75
CA PHE A 324 8.62 17.24 -4.82
C PHE A 324 9.15 18.61 -4.43
N SER A 325 8.37 19.68 -4.63
CA SER A 325 8.70 21.02 -4.12
C SER A 325 8.72 21.06 -2.58
N CYS A 326 7.89 20.25 -1.91
CA CYS A 326 7.91 20.13 -0.45
C CYS A 326 8.90 19.07 0.04
N HIS A 327 9.06 18.00 -0.75
CA HIS A 327 9.81 16.81 -0.39
C HIS A 327 10.61 16.32 -1.60
N PRO A 328 11.81 16.89 -1.84
CA PRO A 328 12.64 16.50 -2.97
C PRO A 328 12.95 14.98 -2.93
N PRO A 329 12.74 14.26 -4.03
CA PRO A 329 12.99 12.82 -4.09
C PRO A 329 14.49 12.51 -4.00
N PHE A 330 14.83 11.41 -3.33
CA PHE A 330 16.19 10.89 -3.30
C PHE A 330 16.47 9.91 -4.45
N ALA A 331 15.43 9.22 -4.89
CA ALA A 331 15.48 8.25 -5.97
C ALA A 331 14.25 8.40 -6.86
N ILE A 332 14.43 8.18 -8.16
CA ILE A 332 13.35 8.18 -9.16
C ILE A 332 13.42 6.88 -9.96
N LYS A 333 12.27 6.24 -10.18
CA LYS A 333 12.09 5.13 -11.11
C LYS A 333 11.20 5.60 -12.27
N VAL A 334 11.69 5.44 -13.49
CA VAL A 334 10.95 5.62 -14.73
C VAL A 334 11.09 4.34 -15.55
N GLU A 335 9.97 3.77 -15.98
CA GLU A 335 9.97 2.51 -16.71
C GLU A 335 8.84 2.53 -17.74
N PHE A 336 9.16 2.27 -19.00
CA PHE A 336 8.19 2.24 -20.10
C PHE A 336 8.17 0.85 -20.74
N LEU A 337 7.72 -0.16 -20.00
CA LEU A 337 7.63 -1.54 -20.51
C LEU A 337 6.20 -1.82 -20.99
N ALA A 338 5.58 -2.88 -20.49
CA ALA A 338 4.15 -3.11 -20.66
C ALA A 338 3.30 -1.97 -20.04
N ASP A 339 3.89 -1.20 -19.12
CA ASP A 339 3.29 -0.02 -18.51
C ASP A 339 4.28 1.15 -18.48
N ALA A 340 3.76 2.37 -18.54
CA ALA A 340 4.44 3.58 -18.14
C ALA A 340 4.35 3.71 -16.62
N THR A 341 5.49 3.61 -15.95
CA THR A 341 5.63 3.79 -14.51
C THR A 341 6.53 4.97 -14.21
N PHE A 342 6.08 5.85 -13.32
CA PHE A 342 6.92 6.87 -12.69
C PHE A 342 6.72 6.77 -11.18
N GLN A 343 7.81 6.71 -10.42
CA GLN A 343 7.75 6.54 -8.98
C GLN A 343 8.92 7.23 -8.26
N ASP A 344 8.65 7.82 -7.09
CA ASP A 344 9.69 8.26 -6.17
C ASP A 344 10.10 7.17 -5.15
N SER A 345 11.34 7.25 -4.67
CA SER A 345 11.84 6.51 -3.51
C SER A 345 11.48 5.01 -3.51
N TRP A 346 11.90 4.25 -4.54
CA TRP A 346 11.41 2.89 -4.74
C TRP A 346 11.79 1.85 -3.67
N ASN A 347 12.63 2.18 -2.67
CA ASN A 347 13.17 1.22 -1.68
C ASN A 347 13.42 1.76 -0.25
N ASP A 348 13.03 2.99 0.12
CA ASP A 348 13.26 3.45 1.51
C ASP A 348 12.06 3.13 2.41
N ALA A 349 12.22 2.16 3.30
CA ALA A 349 11.24 1.84 4.34
C ALA A 349 10.91 3.06 5.23
N ARG A 350 11.77 4.08 5.28
CA ARG A 350 11.52 5.33 6.02
C ARG A 350 10.51 6.24 5.32
N SER A 351 10.21 6.03 4.02
CA SER A 351 9.32 6.90 3.24
C SER A 351 7.88 6.38 3.11
N LEU A 352 7.44 5.44 3.96
CA LEU A 352 6.10 4.82 3.88
C LEU A 352 4.93 5.82 3.77
N ASN A 353 5.11 7.05 4.26
CA ASN A 353 4.08 8.10 4.27
C ASN A 353 4.25 9.17 3.17
N ARG A 354 5.25 9.05 2.30
CA ARG A 354 5.57 10.04 1.25
C ARG A 354 5.93 9.31 -0.03
N LYS A 355 4.92 9.06 -0.86
CA LYS A 355 5.08 8.34 -2.12
C LYS A 355 4.27 9.01 -3.21
N PHE A 356 4.91 9.15 -4.36
CA PHE A 356 4.29 9.43 -5.64
C PHE A 356 4.56 8.25 -6.56
N ARG A 357 3.50 7.68 -7.10
CA ARG A 357 3.58 6.62 -8.10
C ARG A 357 2.42 6.74 -9.06
N PHE A 358 2.69 6.61 -10.35
CA PHE A 358 1.66 6.19 -11.28
C PHE A 358 2.12 5.01 -12.13
N ARG A 359 1.15 4.19 -12.55
CA ARG A 359 1.30 3.09 -13.50
C ARG A 359 0.15 3.12 -14.50
N ILE A 360 0.46 3.29 -15.77
CA ILE A 360 -0.52 3.32 -16.87
C ILE A 360 -0.12 2.25 -17.89
N PRO A 361 -0.98 1.28 -18.21
CA PRO A 361 -0.71 0.30 -19.27
C PRO A 361 -0.35 0.94 -20.60
N MET A 362 0.62 0.36 -21.30
CA MET A 362 1.05 0.79 -22.62
C MET A 362 0.93 -0.38 -23.60
N PHE A 363 -0.17 -0.42 -24.35
CA PHE A 363 -0.40 -1.45 -25.38
C PHE A 363 0.34 -1.18 -26.69
N SER A 364 0.91 0.02 -26.86
CA SER A 364 1.81 0.33 -27.97
C SER A 364 2.92 1.26 -27.48
N ASN A 365 4.18 0.91 -27.76
CA ASN A 365 5.38 1.71 -27.45
C ASN A 365 5.45 2.93 -28.39
N LYS A 366 4.42 3.77 -28.37
CA LYS A 366 4.41 5.01 -29.15
C LYS A 366 5.34 6.00 -28.46
N VAL A 367 6.47 6.28 -29.12
CA VAL A 367 7.48 7.25 -28.71
C VAL A 367 6.82 8.57 -28.27
N ASP A 368 5.79 9.03 -28.99
CA ASP A 368 5.02 10.24 -28.66
C ASP A 368 4.47 10.27 -27.22
N ASN A 369 3.99 9.15 -26.69
CA ASN A 369 3.46 9.07 -25.33
C ASN A 369 4.58 9.15 -24.29
N ILE A 370 5.71 8.50 -24.57
CA ILE A 370 6.91 8.55 -23.73
C ILE A 370 7.42 9.99 -23.65
N SER A 371 7.61 10.63 -24.81
CA SER A 371 8.04 12.03 -24.90
C SER A 371 7.09 12.96 -24.17
N PHE A 372 5.78 12.80 -24.35
CA PHE A 372 4.80 13.64 -23.67
C PHE A 372 4.83 13.47 -22.15
N ILE A 373 4.97 12.23 -21.65
CA ILE A 373 5.12 11.97 -20.21
C ILE A 373 6.39 12.65 -19.70
N LEU A 374 7.53 12.44 -20.36
CA LEU A 374 8.81 12.98 -19.91
C LEU A 374 8.85 14.52 -19.96
N ASP A 375 8.28 15.13 -21.00
CA ASP A 375 8.09 16.59 -21.09
C ASP A 375 7.29 17.12 -19.89
N LYS A 376 6.17 16.47 -19.54
CA LYS A 376 5.35 16.92 -18.41
C LYS A 376 6.02 16.73 -17.06
N PHE A 377 6.86 15.70 -16.91
CA PHE A 377 7.64 15.45 -15.71
C PHE A 377 9.01 16.15 -15.70
N SER A 378 9.31 16.98 -16.71
CA SER A 378 10.53 17.78 -16.78
C SER A 378 10.39 19.07 -15.96
N PHE A 379 10.43 18.93 -14.63
CA PHE A 379 10.32 20.06 -13.72
C PHE A 379 11.59 20.91 -13.71
N SER A 380 11.43 22.23 -13.61
CA SER A 380 12.55 23.13 -13.35
C SER A 380 13.23 22.79 -12.02
N SER A 381 14.54 23.04 -11.94
CA SER A 381 15.32 23.01 -10.70
C SER A 381 14.60 23.82 -9.59
N PRO A 382 14.60 23.36 -8.32
CA PRO A 382 15.49 22.34 -7.76
C PRO A 382 14.87 20.95 -7.53
N CYS A 383 13.77 20.59 -8.23
CA CYS A 383 13.00 19.39 -7.91
C CYS A 383 13.82 18.09 -7.93
N PHE A 384 14.86 18.01 -8.77
CA PHE A 384 15.64 16.79 -8.97
C PHE A 384 17.11 16.90 -8.53
N ASP A 385 17.51 18.03 -7.95
CA ASP A 385 18.88 18.29 -7.50
C ASP A 385 19.31 17.35 -6.36
N SER A 386 18.35 16.79 -5.61
CA SER A 386 18.59 15.81 -4.56
C SER A 386 18.63 14.37 -5.05
N VAL A 387 18.25 14.08 -6.29
CA VAL A 387 18.15 12.71 -6.79
C VAL A 387 19.55 12.13 -6.98
N ARG A 388 19.85 11.05 -6.24
CA ARG A 388 21.13 10.32 -6.32
C ARG A 388 20.99 9.02 -7.09
N ASN A 389 19.79 8.44 -7.11
CA ASN A 389 19.53 7.16 -7.75
C ASN A 389 18.46 7.34 -8.84
N LEU A 390 18.80 6.98 -10.07
CA LEU A 390 17.85 6.96 -11.17
C LEU A 390 17.75 5.54 -11.71
N TYR A 391 16.54 5.02 -11.80
CA TYR A 391 16.22 3.84 -12.59
C TYR A 391 15.46 4.30 -13.81
N PHE A 392 15.97 4.00 -15.01
CA PHE A 392 15.36 4.38 -16.27
C PHE A 392 15.46 3.24 -17.27
N ILE A 393 14.31 2.72 -17.70
CA ILE A 393 14.19 1.70 -18.75
C ILE A 393 13.12 2.14 -19.74
N ALA A 394 13.46 2.15 -21.03
CA ALA A 394 12.53 2.51 -22.08
C ALA A 394 12.92 1.87 -23.42
N PRO A 395 11.97 1.24 -24.15
CA PRO A 395 12.18 0.65 -25.46
C PRO A 395 12.21 1.77 -26.51
N ILE A 396 13.27 2.56 -26.49
CA ILE A 396 13.45 3.70 -27.38
C ILE A 396 14.22 3.21 -28.60
N ALA A 397 13.66 3.40 -29.80
CA ALA A 397 14.44 3.31 -31.03
C ALA A 397 15.45 4.47 -31.05
N ALA A 398 16.66 4.26 -31.57
CA ALA A 398 17.74 5.25 -31.59
C ALA A 398 17.41 6.57 -32.34
N GLU A 399 16.22 6.72 -32.90
CA GLU A 399 15.70 7.99 -33.40
C GLU A 399 15.59 8.98 -32.24
N VAL A 400 16.57 9.88 -32.19
CA VAL A 400 16.85 10.79 -31.08
C VAL A 400 15.61 11.57 -30.67
N ASN A 401 15.17 11.35 -29.43
CA ASN A 401 14.11 12.13 -28.80
C ASN A 401 14.76 13.14 -27.86
N LEU A 402 14.87 14.40 -28.30
CA LEU A 402 15.53 15.47 -27.55
C LEU A 402 14.93 15.64 -26.14
N GLU A 403 13.65 15.33 -25.98
CA GLU A 403 12.92 15.38 -24.71
C GLU A 403 13.49 14.41 -23.67
N ILE A 404 14.00 13.25 -24.10
CA ILE A 404 14.63 12.26 -23.20
C ILE A 404 15.98 12.79 -22.71
N LEU A 405 16.77 13.37 -23.61
CA LEU A 405 18.06 13.98 -23.27
C LEU A 405 17.87 15.18 -22.34
N HIS A 406 16.85 16.02 -22.59
CA HIS A 406 16.47 17.11 -21.70
C HIS A 406 16.04 16.59 -20.34
N PHE A 407 15.24 15.52 -20.27
CA PHE A 407 14.85 14.91 -19.02
C PHE A 407 16.06 14.42 -18.22
N PHE A 408 17.03 13.75 -18.85
CA PHE A 408 18.25 13.31 -18.19
C PHE A 408 19.13 14.45 -17.67
N ALA A 409 19.16 15.59 -18.38
CA ALA A 409 19.90 16.77 -17.95
C ALA A 409 19.36 17.37 -16.63
N LEU A 410 18.13 17.03 -16.22
CA LEU A 410 17.54 17.49 -14.96
C LEU A 410 18.14 16.81 -13.71
N PHE A 411 19.00 15.81 -13.87
CA PHE A 411 19.51 14.99 -12.77
C PHE A 411 21.03 15.14 -12.59
N PRO A 412 21.54 16.35 -12.26
CA PRO A 412 22.98 16.59 -12.21
C PRO A 412 23.69 15.78 -11.11
N ALA A 413 22.94 15.39 -10.07
CA ALA A 413 23.49 14.75 -8.88
C ALA A 413 23.31 13.22 -8.86
N VAL A 414 22.81 12.61 -9.93
CA VAL A 414 22.70 11.14 -10.00
C VAL A 414 24.09 10.51 -9.91
N GLU A 415 24.27 9.66 -8.90
CA GLU A 415 25.47 8.88 -8.65
C GLU A 415 25.31 7.42 -9.08
N LEU A 416 24.07 6.92 -9.09
CA LEU A 416 23.72 5.55 -9.41
C LEU A 416 22.62 5.53 -10.48
N LEU A 417 22.97 4.99 -11.66
CA LEU A 417 22.04 4.79 -12.77
C LEU A 417 21.77 3.30 -12.98
N TYR A 418 20.51 2.90 -12.91
CA TYR A 418 20.03 1.59 -13.37
C TYR A 418 19.36 1.76 -14.73
N THR A 419 19.83 1.05 -15.75
CA THR A 419 19.32 1.22 -17.12
C THR A 419 19.61 0.00 -18.03
N ASP A 420 19.29 0.12 -19.31
CA ASP A 420 19.60 -0.85 -20.37
C ASP A 420 20.51 -0.23 -21.44
N GLY A 421 21.10 -1.05 -22.32
CA GLY A 421 22.00 -0.56 -23.37
C GLY A 421 21.29 0.27 -24.44
N THR A 422 20.01 0.03 -24.70
CA THR A 422 19.21 0.88 -25.60
C THR A 422 19.12 2.33 -25.11
N THR A 423 18.94 2.53 -23.81
CA THR A 423 18.95 3.87 -23.20
C THR A 423 20.33 4.49 -23.27
N LEU A 424 21.40 3.71 -23.07
CA LEU A 424 22.77 4.20 -23.21
C LEU A 424 23.07 4.68 -24.63
N GLU A 425 22.59 3.98 -25.66
CA GLU A 425 22.70 4.41 -27.06
C GLU A 425 22.05 5.78 -27.29
N VAL A 426 20.86 6.01 -26.73
CA VAL A 426 20.19 7.32 -26.78
C VAL A 426 21.05 8.39 -26.12
N ILE A 427 21.61 8.14 -24.93
CA ILE A 427 22.49 9.11 -24.25
C ILE A 427 23.73 9.44 -25.09
N MET A 428 24.33 8.44 -25.76
CA MET A 428 25.51 8.64 -26.60
C MET A 428 25.21 9.45 -27.85
N SER A 429 24.00 9.37 -28.41
CA SER A 429 23.60 10.15 -29.59
C SER A 429 23.69 11.67 -29.38
N ASN A 430 23.63 12.14 -28.12
CA ASN A 430 23.85 13.54 -27.73
C ASN A 430 25.26 14.06 -28.09
N GLY A 431 26.26 13.18 -28.16
CA GLY A 431 27.65 13.56 -28.42
C GLY A 431 27.93 14.12 -29.81
N GLY A 432 26.99 13.98 -30.76
CA GLY A 432 27.09 14.53 -32.10
C GLY A 432 26.60 15.97 -32.24
N GLN A 433 26.04 16.57 -31.19
CA GLN A 433 25.49 17.93 -31.22
C GLN A 433 26.57 19.01 -30.99
N GLU A 434 26.34 20.21 -31.52
CA GLU A 434 27.27 21.36 -31.38
C GLU A 434 27.45 21.76 -29.90
N GLU A 435 26.39 21.65 -29.10
CA GLU A 435 26.38 21.91 -27.66
C GLU A 435 25.82 20.69 -26.91
N PRO A 436 26.66 19.70 -26.57
CA PRO A 436 26.19 18.48 -25.92
C PRO A 436 25.69 18.77 -24.51
N LEU A 437 24.49 18.28 -24.19
CA LEU A 437 23.94 18.37 -22.83
C LEU A 437 24.81 17.62 -21.81
N HIS A 438 25.07 18.24 -20.66
CA HIS A 438 25.83 17.62 -19.58
C HIS A 438 24.99 16.61 -18.79
N ILE A 439 24.90 15.39 -19.31
CA ILE A 439 24.08 14.32 -18.74
C ILE A 439 24.86 13.54 -17.65
N PHE A 440 24.30 13.50 -16.44
CA PHE A 440 24.82 12.79 -15.26
C PHE A 440 26.31 13.06 -14.96
N PRO A 441 26.72 14.32 -14.68
CA PRO A 441 28.10 14.65 -14.37
C PRO A 441 28.62 13.95 -13.11
N SER A 442 27.74 13.63 -12.16
CA SER A 442 28.09 12.99 -10.87
C SER A 442 28.03 11.46 -10.87
N LEU A 443 27.78 10.82 -12.03
CA LEU A 443 27.59 9.37 -12.11
C LEU A 443 28.83 8.62 -11.64
N LYS A 444 28.64 7.67 -10.71
CA LYS A 444 29.70 6.81 -10.14
C LYS A 444 29.47 5.34 -10.43
N ILE A 445 28.22 4.89 -10.42
CA ILE A 445 27.84 3.49 -10.57
C ILE A 445 26.81 3.35 -11.69
N LEU A 446 27.12 2.48 -12.65
CA LEU A 446 26.20 2.07 -13.70
C LEU A 446 25.79 0.62 -13.48
N LYS A 447 24.49 0.39 -13.35
CA LYS A 447 23.90 -0.95 -13.28
C LYS A 447 23.08 -1.22 -14.52
N ILE A 448 23.30 -2.39 -15.10
CA ILE A 448 22.54 -2.84 -16.28
C ILE A 448 21.49 -3.84 -15.80
N ASP A 449 20.22 -3.53 -16.03
CA ASP A 449 19.13 -4.46 -15.73
C ASP A 449 19.02 -5.49 -16.84
N THR A 450 19.49 -6.72 -16.58
CA THR A 450 19.39 -7.81 -17.53
C THR A 450 18.09 -8.60 -17.43
N LYS A 451 17.25 -8.36 -16.42
CA LYS A 451 16.06 -9.18 -16.14
C LYS A 451 14.90 -8.87 -17.06
N ASN A 452 14.83 -7.62 -17.51
CA ASN A 452 13.77 -7.12 -18.39
C ASN A 452 14.17 -7.15 -19.87
N LEU A 453 15.32 -7.73 -20.21
CA LEU A 453 15.81 -7.72 -21.57
C LEU A 453 15.12 -8.79 -22.42
N TYR A 454 14.52 -8.33 -23.52
CA TYR A 454 14.29 -9.18 -24.70
C TYR A 454 15.61 -9.60 -25.38
N ARG A 455 16.72 -9.01 -24.95
CA ARG A 455 18.08 -9.20 -25.45
C ARG A 455 18.92 -10.00 -24.47
N LYS A 456 19.92 -10.72 -24.97
CA LYS A 456 20.84 -11.43 -24.08
C LYS A 456 21.87 -10.47 -23.49
N PRO A 457 22.42 -10.73 -22.29
CA PRO A 457 23.47 -9.88 -21.69
C PRO A 457 24.66 -9.62 -22.63
N GLU A 458 25.00 -10.56 -23.53
CA GLU A 458 26.09 -10.37 -24.50
C GLU A 458 25.78 -9.29 -25.55
N GLU A 459 24.51 -9.03 -25.83
CA GLU A 459 24.05 -8.04 -26.81
C GLU A 459 24.10 -6.61 -26.26
N GLU A 460 24.03 -6.44 -24.93
CA GLU A 460 24.10 -5.13 -24.26
C GLU A 460 25.54 -4.64 -24.05
N LEU A 461 26.49 -5.57 -23.95
CA LEU A 461 27.89 -5.26 -23.62
C LEU A 461 28.55 -4.24 -24.57
N PRO A 462 28.33 -4.27 -25.91
CA PRO A 462 28.87 -3.27 -26.82
C PRO A 462 28.46 -1.84 -26.45
N SER A 463 27.17 -1.61 -26.20
CA SER A 463 26.61 -0.28 -25.88
C SER A 463 27.12 0.23 -24.53
N VAL A 464 27.28 -0.65 -23.54
CA VAL A 464 27.89 -0.33 -22.25
C VAL A 464 29.35 0.10 -22.41
N VAL A 465 30.14 -0.67 -23.16
CA VAL A 465 31.56 -0.37 -23.39
C VAL A 465 31.72 0.94 -24.18
N GLU A 466 30.86 1.18 -25.17
CA GLU A 466 30.86 2.42 -25.93
C GLU A 466 30.50 3.63 -25.06
N TYR A 467 29.52 3.49 -24.17
CA TYR A 467 29.14 4.54 -23.22
C TYR A 467 30.27 4.91 -22.27
N MET A 468 31.00 3.92 -21.74
CA MET A 468 32.17 4.16 -20.90
C MET A 468 33.27 4.92 -21.66
N ARG A 469 33.52 4.57 -22.93
CA ARG A 469 34.47 5.30 -23.79
C ARG A 469 33.99 6.71 -24.10
N PHE A 470 32.69 6.88 -24.36
CA PHE A 470 32.05 8.18 -24.56
C PHE A 470 32.26 9.09 -23.35
N ARG A 471 32.00 8.61 -22.12
CA ARG A 471 32.23 9.39 -20.90
C ARG A 471 33.70 9.79 -20.73
N LYS A 472 34.62 8.84 -20.93
CA LYS A 472 36.07 9.10 -20.82
C LYS A 472 36.55 10.16 -21.82
N ARG A 473 36.07 10.11 -23.07
CA ARG A 473 36.40 11.11 -24.11
C ARG A 473 35.94 12.53 -23.74
N ASN A 474 34.84 12.64 -22.99
CA ASN A 474 34.27 13.92 -22.57
C ASN A 474 34.75 14.37 -21.18
N GLY A 475 35.78 13.72 -20.61
CA GLY A 475 36.40 14.14 -19.35
C GLY A 475 35.55 13.88 -18.10
N TYR A 476 34.53 13.03 -18.19
CA TYR A 476 33.76 12.63 -17.01
C TYR A 476 34.56 11.66 -16.12
N PRO A 477 34.26 11.60 -14.80
CA PRO A 477 34.86 10.62 -13.90
C PRO A 477 34.63 9.18 -14.34
N ASP A 478 35.58 8.30 -13.99
CA ASP A 478 35.44 6.86 -14.18
C ASP A 478 34.23 6.31 -13.40
N ILE A 479 33.53 5.36 -14.00
CA ILE A 479 32.33 4.73 -13.42
C ILE A 479 32.59 3.26 -13.11
N MET A 480 32.04 2.78 -12.00
CA MET A 480 31.99 1.36 -11.65
C MET A 480 30.81 0.70 -12.36
N LEU A 481 31.09 -0.36 -13.13
CA LEU A 481 30.07 -1.19 -13.75
C LEU A 481 29.67 -2.32 -12.79
N ASP A 482 28.38 -2.44 -12.49
CA ASP A 482 27.80 -3.50 -11.67
C ASP A 482 26.75 -4.25 -12.50
N LEU A 483 27.07 -5.49 -12.92
CA LEU A 483 26.17 -6.32 -13.71
C LEU A 483 25.26 -7.09 -12.74
N VAL A 484 23.98 -6.69 -12.72
CA VAL A 484 22.95 -7.38 -11.91
C VAL A 484 22.43 -8.57 -12.71
N LEU A 485 23.11 -9.70 -12.60
CA LEU A 485 22.70 -10.96 -13.21
C LEU A 485 21.39 -11.52 -12.63
#